data_AF-A0A5I4X5F4-F1
#
_entry.id   AF-A0A5I4X5F4-F1
#
_cell.length_a   1.000
_cell.length_b   1.000
_cell.length_c   1.000
_cell.angle_alpha   90.00
_cell.angle_beta   90.00
_cell.angle_gamma   90.00
#
_symmetry.space_group_name_H-M   'P 1'
#
loop_
_entity.id
_entity.type
_entity.pdbx_description
1 polymer ?
#
loop_
_entity_poly.entity_id
_entity_poly.type
_entity_poly.pdbx_seq_one_letter_code
_entity_poly.pdbx_strand_id
1 'polypeptide(L)'
;MTANQGKGFTTRERKEPDVNGLPLSMVDQWQEYQTKRSFAVSVSTELRRQYYPDDAAFSKAMREAGYVPVRTRKLTGKDARFWLYRVTGNDKGVVAAESAPHKACAPVVQTISKPHPWFKRVALDGKWQHVYADHIRFLTKKRHRVDGVRVQGYTAGWLTVEVIA
;
A
#
# COMPACT_ATOMS: atom_id res chain seq x y z
N MET A 1 -20.84 10.11 -75.25
CA MET A 1 -20.92 9.39 -73.96
C MET A 1 -20.06 10.13 -72.96
N THR A 2 -20.68 10.52 -71.86
CA THR A 2 -20.28 11.58 -70.94
C THR A 2 -19.36 11.07 -69.83
N ALA A 3 -18.38 11.90 -69.45
CA ALA A 3 -17.70 12.08 -68.15
C ALA A 3 -17.66 10.91 -67.14
N ASN A 4 -16.50 10.64 -66.54
CA ASN A 4 -16.13 11.41 -65.34
C ASN A 4 -14.70 11.13 -64.86
N GLN A 5 -14.02 12.20 -64.48
CA GLN A 5 -12.77 12.13 -63.74
C GLN A 5 -13.04 11.72 -62.29
N GLY A 6 -12.48 10.59 -61.87
CA GLY A 6 -12.40 10.19 -60.48
C GLY A 6 -11.11 10.71 -59.86
N LYS A 7 -11.21 11.85 -59.17
CA LYS A 7 -10.18 12.49 -58.35
C LYS A 7 -9.39 11.49 -57.50
N GLY A 8 -8.08 11.69 -57.46
CA GLY A 8 -7.20 11.07 -56.49
C GLY A 8 -7.64 11.36 -55.05
N PHE A 9 -7.69 10.31 -54.25
CA PHE A 9 -7.55 10.40 -52.80
C PHE A 9 -6.24 9.69 -52.46
N THR A 10 -5.16 10.47 -52.33
CA THR A 10 -4.01 10.04 -51.55
C THR A 10 -4.50 9.97 -50.10
N THR A 11 -4.78 8.76 -49.62
CA THR A 11 -5.04 8.50 -48.22
C THR A 11 -3.79 8.92 -47.45
N ARG A 12 -3.76 10.17 -46.99
CA ARG A 12 -2.86 10.58 -45.91
C ARG A 12 -3.07 9.56 -44.80
N GLU A 13 -2.04 8.78 -44.47
CA GLU A 13 -2.02 7.95 -43.28
C GLU A 13 -2.63 8.75 -42.15
N ARG A 14 -3.83 8.37 -41.69
CA ARG A 14 -4.43 8.95 -40.49
C ARG A 14 -3.53 8.50 -39.36
N LYS A 15 -2.51 9.32 -39.04
CA LYS A 15 -1.78 9.19 -37.78
C LYS A 15 -2.83 9.24 -36.69
N GLU A 16 -2.96 8.13 -35.96
CA GLU A 16 -3.84 8.05 -34.82
C GLU A 16 -3.55 9.25 -33.89
N PRO A 17 -4.57 9.94 -33.37
CA PRO A 17 -4.33 11.00 -32.40
C PRO A 17 -3.55 10.43 -31.21
N ASP A 18 -2.50 11.13 -30.79
CA ASP A 18 -1.64 10.71 -29.69
C ASP A 18 -1.70 11.68 -28.50
N VAL A 19 -1.44 11.16 -27.31
CA VAL A 19 -1.33 11.90 -26.05
C VAL A 19 0.11 11.74 -25.56
N ASN A 20 0.94 12.77 -25.73
CA ASN A 20 2.36 12.73 -25.40
C ASN A 20 3.12 11.58 -26.08
N GLY A 21 2.76 11.24 -27.33
CA GLY A 21 3.36 10.13 -28.08
C GLY A 21 2.78 8.74 -27.77
N LEU A 22 1.73 8.65 -26.96
CA LEU A 22 0.97 7.41 -26.73
C LEU A 22 -0.33 7.39 -27.56
N PRO A 23 -0.72 6.26 -28.16
CA PRO A 23 -1.98 6.16 -28.91
C PRO A 23 -3.21 6.52 -28.04
N LEU A 24 -4.06 7.44 -28.49
CA LEU A 24 -5.24 7.87 -27.71
C LEU A 24 -6.20 6.69 -27.43
N SER A 25 -6.37 5.79 -28.39
CA SER A 25 -7.24 4.62 -28.19
C SER A 25 -6.73 3.66 -27.11
N MET A 26 -5.43 3.67 -26.83
CA MET A 26 -4.83 2.94 -25.73
C MET A 26 -5.03 3.66 -24.39
N VAL A 27 -4.85 4.98 -24.39
CA VAL A 27 -5.01 5.84 -23.20
C VAL A 27 -6.44 5.78 -22.68
N ASP A 28 -7.45 5.76 -23.55
CA ASP A 28 -8.86 5.66 -23.14
C ASP A 28 -9.22 4.33 -22.45
N GLN A 29 -8.40 3.28 -22.61
CA GLN A 29 -8.69 1.93 -22.10
C GLN A 29 -7.90 1.56 -20.84
N TRP A 30 -6.91 2.37 -20.44
CA TRP A 30 -6.13 2.06 -19.24
C TRP A 30 -6.88 2.43 -17.95
N GLN A 31 -6.41 1.89 -16.83
CA GLN A 31 -7.01 2.18 -15.54
C GLN A 31 -6.20 3.25 -14.81
N GLU A 32 -6.84 4.38 -14.49
CA GLU A 32 -6.24 5.47 -13.74
C GLU A 32 -6.53 5.38 -12.24
N TYR A 33 -5.55 5.77 -11.43
CA TYR A 33 -5.62 5.80 -9.98
C TYR A 33 -5.13 7.16 -9.49
N GLN A 34 -6.00 7.89 -8.81
CA GLN A 34 -5.62 9.16 -8.19
C GLN A 34 -4.59 8.94 -7.07
N THR A 35 -3.58 9.79 -7.02
CA THR A 35 -2.63 9.85 -5.90
C THR A 35 -2.83 11.16 -5.13
N LYS A 36 -2.02 11.39 -4.08
CA LYS A 36 -2.11 12.64 -3.31
C LYS A 36 -1.65 13.88 -4.09
N ARG A 37 -0.90 13.70 -5.18
CA ARG A 37 -0.25 14.81 -5.93
C ARG A 37 -0.35 14.68 -7.44
N SER A 38 -0.75 13.53 -7.95
CA SER A 38 -0.74 13.16 -9.36
C SER A 38 -1.75 12.03 -9.59
N PHE A 39 -1.49 11.19 -10.59
CA PHE A 39 -2.21 9.94 -10.83
C PHE A 39 -1.22 8.89 -11.34
N ALA A 40 -1.54 7.63 -11.09
CA ALA A 40 -0.84 6.49 -11.68
C ALA A 40 -1.76 5.72 -12.60
N VAL A 41 -1.18 5.05 -13.57
CA VAL A 41 -1.91 4.26 -14.57
C VAL A 41 -1.48 2.80 -14.50
N SER A 42 -2.45 1.91 -14.65
CA SER A 42 -2.25 0.48 -14.84
C SER A 42 -2.69 0.10 -16.24
N VAL A 43 -1.81 -0.58 -16.96
CA VAL A 43 -2.06 -1.02 -18.33
C VAL A 43 -2.00 -2.54 -18.37
N SER A 44 -3.10 -3.18 -18.77
CA SER A 44 -3.17 -4.64 -18.84
C SER A 44 -2.16 -5.18 -19.86
N THR A 45 -1.72 -6.43 -19.68
CA THR A 45 -0.79 -7.06 -20.62
C THR A 45 -1.40 -7.19 -22.02
N GLU A 46 -2.68 -7.51 -22.10
CA GLU A 46 -3.44 -7.63 -23.35
C GLU A 46 -3.45 -6.31 -24.10
N LEU A 47 -3.78 -5.21 -23.42
CA LEU A 47 -3.78 -3.88 -24.02
C LEU A 47 -2.38 -3.47 -24.49
N ARG A 48 -1.33 -3.74 -23.71
CA ARG A 48 0.06 -3.47 -24.12
C ARG A 48 0.46 -4.19 -25.42
N ARG A 49 0.01 -5.44 -25.60
CA ARG A 49 0.35 -6.29 -26.75
C ARG A 49 -0.38 -5.90 -28.04
N GLN A 50 -1.47 -5.14 -27.94
CA GLN A 50 -2.17 -4.62 -29.12
C GLN A 50 -1.38 -3.48 -29.80
N TYR A 51 -0.67 -2.67 -29.01
CA TYR A 51 0.00 -1.45 -29.51
C TYR A 51 1.53 -1.57 -29.58
N TYR A 52 2.14 -2.45 -28.79
CA TYR A 52 3.59 -2.60 -28.74
C TYR A 52 4.01 -4.06 -28.92
N PRO A 53 5.10 -4.31 -29.68
CA PRO A 53 5.58 -5.67 -29.95
C PRO A 53 6.09 -6.37 -28.68
N ASP A 54 6.67 -5.60 -27.74
CA ASP A 54 7.21 -6.12 -26.50
C ASP A 54 7.08 -5.13 -25.33
N ASP A 55 7.42 -5.60 -24.13
CA ASP A 55 7.40 -4.79 -22.90
C ASP A 55 8.45 -3.67 -22.91
N ALA A 56 9.54 -3.80 -23.68
CA ALA A 56 10.61 -2.82 -23.72
C ALA A 56 10.23 -1.60 -24.57
N ALA A 57 9.63 -1.83 -25.74
CA ALA A 57 9.06 -0.80 -26.61
C ALA A 57 7.97 0.01 -25.88
N PHE A 58 7.06 -0.70 -25.19
CA PHE A 58 6.07 -0.05 -24.34
C PHE A 58 6.72 0.77 -23.21
N SER A 59 7.71 0.20 -22.51
CA SER A 59 8.40 0.88 -21.41
C SER A 59 9.17 2.12 -21.88
N LYS A 60 9.71 2.09 -23.10
CA LYS A 60 10.38 3.23 -23.73
C LYS A 60 9.38 4.34 -24.02
N ALA A 61 8.25 4.02 -24.66
CA ALA A 61 7.19 4.98 -24.97
C ALA A 61 6.62 5.65 -23.71
N MET A 62 6.39 4.87 -22.64
CA MET A 62 5.93 5.42 -21.35
C MET A 62 6.94 6.41 -20.75
N ARG A 63 8.25 6.13 -20.82
CA ARG A 63 9.29 7.04 -20.33
C ARG A 63 9.38 8.32 -21.16
N GLU A 64 9.29 8.21 -22.48
CA GLU A 64 9.26 9.35 -23.40
C GLU A 64 8.03 10.24 -23.15
N ALA A 65 6.89 9.62 -22.84
CA ALA A 65 5.67 10.30 -22.41
C ALA A 65 5.74 10.90 -20.99
N GLY A 66 6.84 10.68 -20.25
CA GLY A 66 7.08 11.26 -18.92
C GLY A 66 6.55 10.43 -17.74
N TYR A 67 6.27 9.14 -17.96
CA TYR A 67 5.88 8.21 -16.90
C TYR A 67 7.07 7.47 -16.31
N VAL A 68 7.00 7.18 -15.01
CA VAL A 68 8.03 6.43 -14.27
C VAL A 68 7.43 5.12 -13.74
N PRO A 69 8.10 3.97 -13.93
CA PRO A 69 7.58 2.70 -13.44
C PRO A 69 7.68 2.63 -11.92
N VAL A 70 6.59 2.20 -11.28
CA VAL A 70 6.49 2.03 -9.83
C VAL A 70 6.06 0.61 -9.50
N ARG A 71 6.81 -0.06 -8.62
CA ARG A 71 6.41 -1.34 -8.04
C ARG A 71 5.55 -1.06 -6.80
N THR A 72 4.26 -1.31 -6.92
CA THR A 72 3.29 -0.97 -5.86
C THR A 72 2.89 -2.19 -5.02
N ARG A 73 3.68 -3.27 -5.00
CA ARG A 73 3.41 -4.46 -4.16
C ARG A 73 3.15 -4.11 -2.68
N LYS A 74 3.74 -3.02 -2.18
CA LYS A 74 3.50 -2.48 -0.83
C LYS A 74 2.16 -1.73 -0.66
N LEU A 75 1.51 -1.36 -1.76
CA LEU A 75 0.32 -0.53 -1.82
C LEU A 75 -0.92 -1.41 -2.03
N THR A 76 -0.99 -2.21 -3.10
CA THR A 76 -2.20 -2.98 -3.43
C THR A 76 -2.19 -4.44 -2.95
N GLY A 77 -1.09 -4.90 -2.35
CA GLY A 77 -0.91 -6.30 -1.93
C GLY A 77 -0.78 -7.31 -3.09
N LYS A 78 -1.00 -6.87 -4.34
CA LYS A 78 -0.84 -7.64 -5.58
C LYS A 78 0.41 -7.18 -6.32
N ASP A 79 1.10 -8.09 -7.00
CA ASP A 79 2.22 -7.74 -7.87
C ASP A 79 1.70 -7.13 -9.17
N ALA A 80 1.33 -5.85 -9.12
CA ALA A 80 0.86 -5.10 -10.27
C ALA A 80 1.88 -3.99 -10.62
N ARG A 81 2.12 -3.82 -11.91
CA ARG A 81 3.06 -2.84 -12.48
C ARG A 81 2.30 -1.56 -12.80
N PHE A 82 2.60 -0.48 -12.08
CA PHE A 82 1.96 0.82 -12.29
C PHE A 82 2.98 1.80 -12.86
N TRP A 83 2.46 2.84 -13.50
CA TRP A 83 3.25 3.94 -14.07
C TRP A 83 2.75 5.26 -13.51
N LEU A 84 3.63 6.04 -12.88
CA LEU A 84 3.28 7.34 -12.30
C LEU A 84 3.60 8.45 -13.29
N TYR A 85 2.63 9.33 -13.57
CA TYR A 85 2.85 10.47 -14.48
C TYR A 85 3.60 11.59 -13.75
N ARG A 86 4.70 12.11 -14.34
CA ARG A 86 5.47 13.28 -13.88
C ARG A 86 5.69 13.31 -12.36
N VAL A 87 6.66 12.53 -11.88
CA VAL A 87 7.04 12.49 -10.47
C VAL A 87 7.45 13.89 -9.99
N THR A 88 6.56 14.57 -9.27
CA THR A 88 6.85 15.87 -8.64
C THR A 88 7.16 15.68 -7.16
N GLY A 89 8.46 15.69 -6.84
CA GLY A 89 8.97 15.56 -5.48
C GLY A 89 8.86 14.15 -4.90
N ASN A 90 8.60 14.04 -3.59
CA ASN A 90 8.55 12.78 -2.84
C ASN A 90 7.17 12.11 -2.91
N ASP A 91 6.59 12.01 -4.11
CA ASP A 91 5.28 11.39 -4.33
C ASP A 91 5.38 9.88 -4.02
N LYS A 92 4.61 9.44 -3.02
CA LYS A 92 4.63 8.05 -2.52
C LYS A 92 3.79 7.11 -3.41
N GLY A 93 3.21 7.61 -4.50
CA GLY A 93 2.42 6.83 -5.47
C GLY A 93 0.98 6.57 -5.02
N VAL A 94 0.34 5.56 -5.60
CA VAL A 94 -1.05 5.17 -5.33
C VAL A 94 -1.19 4.69 -3.89
N VAL A 95 -2.02 5.35 -3.09
CA VAL A 95 -2.35 4.89 -1.74
C VAL A 95 -3.50 3.90 -1.88
N ALA A 96 -3.38 2.70 -1.28
CA ALA A 96 -4.53 1.80 -1.24
C ALA A 96 -5.71 2.47 -0.54
N ALA A 97 -6.92 2.23 -1.05
CA ALA A 97 -8.16 2.70 -0.44
C ALA A 97 -8.30 2.22 1.01
N GLU A 98 -7.72 1.06 1.31
CA GLU A 98 -7.68 0.48 2.64
C GLU A 98 -6.23 0.34 3.11
N SER A 99 -5.97 0.79 4.33
CA SER A 99 -4.72 0.48 5.02
C SER A 99 -4.57 -1.03 5.11
N ALA A 100 -3.48 -1.59 4.58
CA ALA A 100 -3.17 -3.00 4.82
C ALA A 100 -3.27 -3.27 6.33
N PRO A 101 -3.88 -4.39 6.77
CA PRO A 101 -3.97 -4.71 8.18
C PRO A 101 -2.55 -4.67 8.75
N HIS A 102 -2.32 -3.72 9.65
CA HIS A 102 -1.03 -3.61 10.33
C HIS A 102 -0.72 -4.98 10.91
N LYS A 103 0.48 -5.48 10.59
CA LYS A 103 0.96 -6.84 10.87
C LYS A 103 0.23 -7.51 12.04
N ALA A 104 -0.35 -8.67 11.73
CA ALA A 104 -0.89 -9.62 12.69
C ALA A 104 -0.01 -9.68 13.96
N CYS A 105 -0.70 -9.54 15.09
CA CYS A 105 -0.23 -9.74 16.46
C CYS A 105 0.60 -8.59 17.05
N ALA A 106 -0.08 -7.49 17.41
CA ALA A 106 0.34 -6.74 18.59
C ALA A 106 0.41 -7.72 19.77
N PRO A 107 1.49 -7.72 20.59
CA PRO A 107 1.61 -8.67 21.68
C PRO A 107 0.48 -8.45 22.68
N VAL A 108 -0.22 -9.54 23.02
CA VAL A 108 -1.29 -9.54 24.01
C VAL A 108 -0.71 -9.96 25.35
N VAL A 109 -1.06 -9.23 26.40
CA VAL A 109 -0.59 -9.51 27.76
C VAL A 109 -1.67 -10.31 28.49
N GLN A 110 -1.41 -11.59 28.67
CA GLN A 110 -2.29 -12.47 29.45
C GLN A 110 -2.08 -12.30 30.95
N THR A 111 -3.18 -12.17 31.68
CA THR A 111 -3.22 -12.11 33.15
C THR A 111 -4.23 -13.10 33.70
N ILE A 112 -4.07 -13.48 34.96
CA ILE A 112 -5.00 -14.35 35.67
C ILE A 112 -5.29 -13.80 37.06
N SER A 113 -6.44 -14.21 37.61
CA SER A 113 -6.85 -13.81 38.95
C SER A 113 -6.17 -14.65 40.04
N LYS A 114 -5.98 -15.96 39.79
CA LYS A 114 -5.43 -16.90 40.76
C LYS A 114 -3.91 -17.01 40.62
N PRO A 115 -3.16 -17.30 41.70
CA PRO A 115 -1.74 -17.61 41.59
C PRO A 115 -1.51 -18.85 40.71
N HIS A 116 -0.53 -18.79 39.81
CA HIS A 116 -0.13 -19.92 38.96
C HIS A 116 1.39 -19.92 38.78
N PRO A 117 2.07 -21.08 38.73
CA PRO A 117 3.54 -21.14 38.66
C PRO A 117 4.16 -20.35 37.49
N TRP A 118 3.46 -20.25 36.37
CA TRP A 118 3.93 -19.54 35.18
C TRP A 118 3.55 -18.06 35.13
N PHE A 119 2.81 -17.57 36.13
CA PHE A 119 2.41 -16.17 36.22
C PHE A 119 3.07 -15.52 37.43
N LYS A 120 3.71 -14.37 37.21
CA LYS A 120 4.35 -13.60 38.27
C LYS A 120 3.43 -12.49 38.73
N ARG A 121 3.31 -12.34 40.04
CA ARG A 121 2.58 -11.23 40.65
C ARG A 121 3.38 -9.94 40.47
N VAL A 122 2.84 -8.99 39.71
CA VAL A 122 3.46 -7.69 39.44
C VAL A 122 2.44 -6.56 39.59
N ALA A 123 2.92 -5.35 39.86
CA ALA A 123 2.10 -4.17 39.81
C ALA A 123 1.92 -3.74 38.33
N LEU A 124 0.79 -4.11 37.72
CA LEU A 124 0.42 -3.74 36.36
C LEU A 124 -0.58 -2.57 36.41
N ASP A 125 -0.23 -1.44 35.80
CA ASP A 125 -1.09 -0.24 35.72
C ASP A 125 -1.65 0.20 37.08
N GLY A 126 -0.85 0.03 38.14
CA GLY A 126 -1.20 0.43 39.51
C GLY A 126 -2.04 -0.58 40.29
N LYS A 127 -2.23 -1.80 39.78
CA LYS A 127 -2.91 -2.89 40.49
C LYS A 127 -2.04 -4.14 40.54
N TRP A 128 -2.16 -4.94 41.61
CA TRP A 128 -1.53 -6.25 41.65
C TRP A 128 -2.25 -7.22 40.72
N GLN A 129 -1.53 -7.74 39.72
CA GLN A 129 -2.02 -8.78 38.82
C GLN A 129 -0.99 -9.90 38.65
N HIS A 130 -1.45 -11.10 38.34
CA HIS A 130 -0.59 -12.20 37.95
C HIS A 130 -0.45 -12.17 36.43
N VAL A 131 0.73 -11.80 35.93
CA VAL A 131 1.03 -11.66 34.50
C VAL A 131 1.87 -12.86 34.06
N TYR A 132 1.58 -13.41 32.88
CA TYR A 132 2.38 -14.52 32.34
C TYR A 132 3.85 -14.12 32.25
N ALA A 133 4.75 -14.94 32.78
CA ALA A 133 6.14 -14.55 33.02
C ALA A 133 6.84 -14.04 31.74
N ASP A 134 6.57 -14.68 30.61
CA ASP A 134 7.15 -14.31 29.31
C ASP A 134 6.59 -13.00 28.75
N HIS A 135 5.39 -12.57 29.17
CA HIS A 135 4.77 -11.34 28.68
C HIS A 135 5.30 -10.09 29.36
N ILE A 136 5.97 -10.22 30.50
CA ILE A 136 6.57 -9.09 31.23
C ILE A 136 7.57 -8.31 30.35
N ARG A 137 8.25 -9.00 29.41
CA ARG A 137 9.20 -8.37 28.48
C ARG A 137 8.57 -7.37 27.53
N PHE A 138 7.26 -7.48 27.27
CA PHE A 138 6.52 -6.55 26.41
C PHE A 138 6.08 -5.30 27.16
N LEU A 139 6.08 -5.34 28.49
CA LEU A 139 5.62 -4.26 29.32
C LEU A 139 6.70 -3.21 29.57
N THR A 140 6.27 -1.96 29.73
CA THR A 140 7.17 -0.87 30.07
C THR A 140 7.33 -0.76 31.58
N LYS A 141 8.57 -0.82 32.08
CA LYS A 141 8.87 -0.62 33.52
C LYS A 141 8.43 0.77 33.97
N LYS A 142 7.64 0.85 35.03
CA LYS A 142 7.14 2.11 35.61
C LYS A 142 6.97 1.98 37.12
N ARG A 143 7.20 3.05 37.87
CA ARG A 143 6.91 3.07 39.32
C ARG A 143 5.43 3.37 39.53
N HIS A 144 4.77 2.52 40.32
CA HIS A 144 3.37 2.70 40.69
C HIS A 144 3.26 2.89 42.20
N ARG A 145 2.18 3.55 42.64
CA ARG A 145 1.71 3.45 44.02
C ARG A 145 0.61 2.40 44.05
N VAL A 146 0.80 1.35 44.82
CA VAL A 146 -0.21 0.31 45.05
C VAL A 146 -0.40 0.21 46.55
N ASP A 147 -1.63 0.33 47.02
CA ASP A 147 -1.96 0.32 48.46
C ASP A 147 -1.13 1.32 49.28
N GLY A 148 -0.87 2.51 48.72
CA GLY A 148 -0.07 3.57 49.35
C GLY A 148 1.45 3.37 49.28
N VAL A 149 1.93 2.18 48.88
CA VAL A 149 3.36 1.86 48.79
C VAL A 149 3.89 2.11 47.38
N ARG A 150 5.04 2.79 47.25
CA ARG A 150 5.73 2.94 45.97
C ARG A 150 6.46 1.64 45.62
N VAL A 151 6.03 0.99 44.54
CA VAL A 151 6.62 -0.27 44.06
C VAL A 151 7.09 -0.14 42.61
N GLN A 152 8.09 -0.93 42.26
CA GLN A 152 8.48 -1.11 40.86
C GLN A 152 7.45 -2.00 40.19
N GLY A 153 6.82 -1.50 39.13
CA GLY A 153 5.81 -2.20 38.36
C GLY A 153 5.99 -1.99 36.87
N TYR A 154 4.89 -2.15 36.15
CA TYR A 154 4.82 -2.18 34.71
C TYR A 154 3.53 -1.54 34.20
N THR A 155 3.57 -1.01 32.99
CA THR A 155 2.39 -0.50 32.28
C THR A 155 2.24 -1.21 30.94
N ALA A 156 1.02 -1.58 30.58
CA ALA A 156 0.71 -2.17 29.28
C ALA A 156 0.71 -1.11 28.16
N GLY A 157 0.48 0.15 28.50
CA GLY A 157 0.47 1.25 27.53
C GLY A 157 -0.62 1.06 26.47
N TRP A 158 -0.21 0.72 25.25
CA TRP A 158 -1.09 0.46 24.10
C TRP A 158 -1.35 -1.04 23.86
N LEU A 159 -0.78 -1.92 24.67
CA LEU A 159 -0.98 -3.36 24.55
C LEU A 159 -2.34 -3.79 25.10
N THR A 160 -2.96 -4.75 24.43
CA THR A 160 -4.18 -5.39 24.92
C THR A 160 -3.85 -6.29 26.11
N VAL A 161 -4.63 -6.16 27.19
CA VAL A 161 -4.53 -7.02 28.38
C VAL A 161 -5.74 -7.95 28.41
N GLU A 162 -5.49 -9.26 28.39
CA GLU A 162 -6.53 -10.29 28.41
C GLU A 162 -6.49 -11.05 29.74
N VAL A 163 -7.65 -11.17 30.40
CA VAL A 163 -7.79 -11.95 31.62
C VAL A 163 -8.22 -13.36 31.27
N ILE A 164 -7.40 -14.34 31.61
CA ILE A 164 -7.72 -15.76 31.49
C ILE A 164 -8.32 -16.22 32.82
N ALA A 165 -9.45 -16.95 32.74
CA ALA A 165 -10.21 -17.44 33.90
C ALA A 165 -9.53 -18.63 34.60
#